data_AF-A0A2U3QEJ2-F1
#
_entry.id   AF-A0A2U3QEJ2-F1
#
_cell.length_a   1.000
_cell.length_b   1.000
_cell.length_c   1.000
_cell.angle_alpha   90.00
_cell.angle_beta   90.00
_cell.angle_gamma   90.00
#
_symmetry.space_group_name_H-M   'P 1'
#
loop_
_entity.id
_entity.type
_entity.pdbx_description
1 polymer ?
#
loop_
_entity_poly.entity_id
_entity_poly.type
_entity_poly.pdbx_seq_one_letter_code
_entity_poly.pdbx_strand_id
1 'polypeptide(L)'
;MNRLLIFVLAGLAGALIADKKGRDRLTWGLVCFFLPPAVFLLFFLPPVLAQGRTKSCPYCKRVISFNDTACRFCKRELPIEMVQCPACGSFVPDKQYCMHCNRKLR
;
A
#
# COMPACT_ATOMS: atom_id res chain seq x y z
N MET A 1 13.09 -34.93 -11.83
CA MET A 1 12.31 -33.75 -11.35
C MET A 1 13.01 -32.48 -11.86
N ASN A 2 12.45 -31.84 -12.88
CA ASN A 2 13.12 -30.73 -13.58
C ASN A 2 13.20 -29.50 -12.66
N ARG A 3 14.38 -29.19 -12.12
CA ARG A 3 14.57 -28.10 -11.12
C ARG A 3 14.09 -26.76 -11.65
N LEU A 4 14.19 -26.54 -12.96
CA LEU A 4 13.70 -25.35 -13.66
C LEU A 4 12.18 -25.14 -13.52
N LEU A 5 11.38 -26.21 -13.46
CA LEU A 5 9.92 -26.09 -13.24
C LEU A 5 9.62 -25.48 -11.87
N ILE A 6 10.41 -25.80 -10.85
CA ILE A 6 10.21 -25.30 -9.48
C ILE A 6 10.43 -23.78 -9.43
N PHE A 7 11.48 -23.28 -10.09
CA PHE A 7 11.77 -21.84 -10.15
C PHE A 7 10.70 -21.06 -10.93
N VAL A 8 10.25 -21.60 -12.07
CA VAL A 8 9.20 -20.96 -12.88
C VAL A 8 7.86 -20.90 -12.12
N LEU A 9 7.48 -21.99 -11.46
CA LEU A 9 6.26 -22.05 -10.65
C LEU A 9 6.34 -21.13 -9.43
N ALA A 10 7.49 -21.08 -8.75
CA ALA A 10 7.70 -20.19 -7.60
C ALA A 10 7.65 -18.71 -8.02
N GLY A 11 8.26 -18.33 -9.14
CA GLY A 11 8.20 -16.98 -9.69
C GLY A 11 6.78 -16.54 -10.03
N LEU A 12 6.00 -17.39 -10.71
CA LEU A 12 4.59 -17.13 -11.04
C LEU A 12 3.73 -17.01 -9.79
N ALA A 13 3.86 -17.95 -8.84
CA ALA A 13 3.12 -17.92 -7.58
C ALA A 13 3.45 -16.66 -6.77
N GLY A 14 4.73 -16.30 -6.66
CA GLY A 14 5.19 -15.09 -5.98
C GLY A 14 4.64 -13.82 -6.60
N ALA A 15 4.64 -13.71 -7.93
CA ALA A 15 4.08 -12.57 -8.66
C ALA A 15 2.57 -12.40 -8.39
N LEU A 16 1.79 -13.49 -8.45
CA LEU A 16 0.35 -13.46 -8.19
C LEU A 16 0.02 -13.10 -6.73
N ILE A 17 0.79 -13.62 -5.78
CA ILE A 17 0.59 -13.33 -4.35
C ILE A 17 0.97 -11.88 -4.04
N ALA A 18 2.06 -11.36 -4.63
CA ALA A 18 2.48 -9.98 -4.46
C ALA A 18 1.45 -8.99 -5.00
N ASP A 19 0.87 -9.29 -6.16
CA ASP A 19 -0.17 -8.47 -6.78
C ASP A 19 -1.43 -8.35 -5.91
N LYS A 20 -1.89 -9.48 -5.36
CA LYS A 20 -3.00 -9.49 -4.40
C LYS A 20 -2.68 -8.73 -3.11
N LYS A 21 -1.41 -8.64 -2.72
CA LYS A 21 -0.93 -7.95 -1.52
C LYS A 21 -0.51 -6.49 -1.78
N GLY A 22 -0.78 -5.96 -2.98
CA GLY A 22 -0.54 -4.56 -3.32
C GLY A 22 0.94 -4.20 -3.48
N ARG A 23 1.79 -5.18 -3.84
CA ARG A 23 3.23 -4.99 -4.07
C ARG A 23 3.56 -5.13 -5.55
N ASP A 24 4.72 -4.61 -5.93
CA ASP A 24 5.22 -4.71 -7.31
C ASP A 24 5.34 -6.15 -7.79
N ARG A 25 4.44 -6.52 -8.71
CA ARG A 25 4.32 -7.87 -9.30
C ARG A 25 5.63 -8.36 -9.92
N LEU A 26 6.32 -7.49 -10.67
CA LEU A 26 7.56 -7.82 -11.38
C LEU A 26 8.73 -8.04 -10.43
N THR A 27 8.94 -7.14 -9.48
CA THR A 27 10.03 -7.20 -8.52
C THR A 27 9.92 -8.46 -7.65
N TRP A 28 8.74 -8.74 -7.13
CA TRP A 28 8.52 -9.93 -6.29
C TRP A 28 8.49 -11.24 -7.08
N GLY A 29 8.04 -11.23 -8.33
CA GLY A 29 8.13 -12.37 -9.23
C GLY A 29 9.58 -12.76 -9.55
N LEU A 30 10.42 -11.77 -9.85
CA LEU A 30 11.87 -11.98 -10.07
C LEU A 30 12.57 -12.49 -8.80
N VAL A 31 12.28 -11.90 -7.64
CA VAL A 31 12.84 -12.37 -6.36
C VAL A 31 12.44 -13.83 -6.08
N CYS A 32 11.19 -14.21 -6.32
CA CYS A 32 10.75 -15.59 -6.12
C CYS A 32 11.29 -16.57 -7.18
N PHE A 33 11.63 -16.06 -8.37
CA PHE A 33 12.29 -16.85 -9.42
C PHE A 33 13.74 -17.18 -9.07
N PHE A 34 14.50 -16.25 -8.48
CA PHE A 34 15.88 -16.51 -8.04
C PHE A 34 15.97 -17.14 -6.64
N LEU A 35 14.98 -16.87 -5.78
CA LEU A 35 14.92 -17.32 -4.40
C LEU A 35 13.54 -17.95 -4.10
N PRO A 36 13.29 -19.21 -4.52
CA PRO A 36 11.99 -19.88 -4.33
C PRO A 36 11.44 -19.88 -2.89
N PRO A 37 12.27 -19.98 -1.83
CA PRO A 37 11.77 -19.89 -0.45
C PRO A 37 11.10 -18.55 -0.11
N ALA A 38 11.34 -17.48 -0.88
CA ALA A 38 10.73 -16.17 -0.65
C ALA A 38 9.20 -16.17 -0.81
N VAL A 39 8.64 -17.15 -1.52
CA VAL A 39 7.18 -17.34 -1.64
C VAL A 39 6.55 -17.59 -0.27
N PHE A 40 7.22 -18.35 0.60
CA PHE A 40 6.73 -18.58 1.97
C PHE A 40 6.74 -17.29 2.79
N LEU A 41 7.78 -16.46 2.66
CA LEU A 41 7.82 -15.14 3.30
C LEU A 41 6.64 -14.26 2.85
N LEU A 42 6.33 -14.26 1.55
CA LEU A 42 5.17 -13.55 1.01
C LEU A 42 3.85 -14.04 1.60
N PHE A 43 3.72 -15.31 1.95
CA PHE A 43 2.52 -15.84 2.58
C PHE A 43 2.30 -15.21 3.96
N PHE A 44 3.35 -15.15 4.80
CA PHE A 44 3.28 -14.59 6.15
C PHE A 44 3.24 -13.06 6.20
N LEU A 45 3.79 -12.38 5.19
CA LEU A 45 3.86 -10.93 5.22
C LEU A 45 2.45 -10.31 5.05
N PRO A 46 2.05 -9.32 5.86
CA PRO A 46 0.76 -8.65 5.71
C PRO A 46 0.66 -7.93 4.35
N PRO A 47 -0.56 -7.77 3.80
CA PRO A 47 -0.75 -6.96 2.60
C PRO A 47 -0.22 -5.55 2.89
N VAL A 48 0.56 -5.01 1.95
CA VAL A 48 0.96 -3.61 2.07
C VAL A 48 -0.31 -2.82 1.86
N LEU A 49 -0.75 -2.11 2.91
CA LEU A 49 -1.80 -1.11 2.80
C LEU A 49 -1.35 -0.17 1.67
N ALA A 50 -1.99 -0.30 0.50
CA ALA A 50 -1.63 0.45 -0.68
C ALA A 50 -1.71 1.94 -0.32
N GLN A 51 -0.54 2.53 -0.06
CA GLN A 51 -0.37 3.95 0.21
C GLN A 51 -0.96 4.69 -1.01
N GLY A 52 -2.16 5.24 -0.85
CA GLY A 52 -2.87 5.96 -1.91
C GLY A 52 -4.33 5.56 -2.15
N ARG A 53 -4.85 4.44 -1.62
CA ARG A 53 -6.27 4.05 -1.83
C ARG A 53 -7.20 4.22 -0.64
N THR A 54 -6.64 4.39 0.55
CA THR A 54 -7.41 4.53 1.78
C THR A 54 -6.93 5.74 2.55
N LYS A 55 -7.86 6.55 3.04
CA LYS A 55 -7.60 7.71 3.89
C LYS A 55 -8.26 7.52 5.25
N SER A 56 -7.67 8.07 6.30
CA SER A 56 -8.30 8.07 7.62
C SER A 56 -9.18 9.30 7.78
N CYS A 57 -10.43 9.11 8.19
CA CYS A 57 -11.32 10.23 8.50
C CYS A 57 -10.81 11.01 9.72
N PRO A 58 -10.65 12.34 9.67
CA PRO A 58 -10.11 13.11 10.81
C PRO A 58 -11.07 13.17 11.99
N TYR A 59 -12.37 12.99 11.76
CA TYR A 59 -13.39 13.09 12.80
C TYR A 59 -13.57 11.80 13.58
N CYS A 60 -13.58 10.66 12.88
CA CYS A 60 -13.86 9.36 13.50
C CYS A 60 -12.67 8.41 13.53
N LYS A 61 -11.53 8.79 12.94
CA LYS A 61 -10.28 8.01 12.82
C LYS A 61 -10.42 6.65 12.15
N ARG A 62 -11.57 6.37 11.51
CA ARG A 62 -11.78 5.14 10.73
C ARG A 62 -11.19 5.29 9.34
N VAL A 63 -10.72 4.17 8.81
CA VAL A 63 -10.21 4.05 7.45
C VAL A 63 -11.39 4.08 6.47
N ILE A 64 -11.33 4.97 5.48
CA ILE A 64 -12.33 5.14 4.42
C ILE A 64 -11.65 5.14 3.05
N SER A 65 -12.42 4.97 1.97
CA SER A 65 -11.86 5.00 0.61
C SER A 65 -11.36 6.40 0.26
N PHE A 66 -10.28 6.48 -0.52
CA PHE A 66 -9.74 7.77 -1.00
C PHE A 66 -10.80 8.60 -1.75
N ASN A 67 -11.66 7.93 -2.52
CA ASN A 67 -12.70 8.57 -3.34
C ASN A 67 -14.00 8.86 -2.58
N ASP A 68 -14.13 8.46 -1.30
CA ASP A 68 -15.33 8.76 -0.53
C ASP A 68 -15.34 10.27 -0.20
N THR A 69 -16.37 10.99 -0.67
CA THR A 69 -16.65 12.41 -0.38
C THR A 69 -17.28 12.60 1.00
N ALA A 70 -17.85 11.54 1.57
CA ALA A 70 -18.40 11.53 2.91
C ALA A 70 -17.99 10.24 3.65
N CYS A 71 -17.74 10.34 4.95
CA CYS A 71 -17.40 9.17 5.75
C CYS A 71 -18.68 8.37 6.04
N ARG A 72 -18.69 7.09 5.64
CA ARG A 72 -19.82 6.17 5.84
C ARG A 72 -20.23 5.98 7.32
N PHE A 73 -19.32 6.25 8.24
CA PHE A 73 -19.52 6.05 9.67
C PHE A 73 -19.97 7.31 10.41
N CYS A 74 -19.30 8.45 10.18
CA CYS A 74 -19.66 9.71 10.86
C CYS A 74 -20.60 10.59 10.04
N LYS A 75 -20.89 10.21 8.78
CA LYS A 75 -21.77 10.90 7.84
C LYS A 75 -21.41 12.37 7.57
N ARG A 76 -20.22 12.82 7.97
CA ARG A 76 -19.72 14.15 7.64
C ARG A 76 -19.09 14.13 6.25
N GLU A 77 -19.33 15.19 5.50
CA GLU A 77 -18.65 15.48 4.24
C GLU A 77 -17.18 15.81 4.52
N LEU A 78 -16.28 15.25 3.71
CA LEU A 78 -14.85 15.44 3.82
C LEU A 78 -14.36 16.24 2.62
N PRO A 79 -13.97 17.52 2.81
CA PRO A 79 -13.09 18.20 1.87
C PRO A 79 -11.67 17.89 2.34
N ILE A 80 -11.13 16.73 1.97
CA ILE A 80 -9.74 16.45 2.29
C ILE A 80 -9.07 15.82 1.08
N GLU A 81 -8.64 16.70 0.18
CA GLU A 81 -7.53 16.38 -0.69
C GLU A 81 -6.35 16.00 0.20
N MET A 82 -5.80 14.80 0.01
CA MET A 82 -4.62 14.37 0.74
C MET A 82 -3.41 14.57 -0.15
N VAL A 83 -2.46 15.35 0.34
CA VAL A 83 -1.19 15.62 -0.31
C VAL A 83 -0.10 14.78 0.34
N GLN A 84 0.84 14.30 -0.47
CA GLN A 84 2.02 13.64 0.05
C GLN A 84 3.00 14.71 0.56
N CYS A 85 3.42 14.62 1.81
CA CYS A 85 4.44 15.53 2.30
C CYS A 85 5.79 15.26 1.59
N PRO A 86 6.41 16.25 0.94
CA PRO A 86 7.68 16.05 0.22
C PRO A 86 8.86 15.75 1.15
N ALA A 87 8.74 16.06 2.44
CA ALA A 87 9.82 15.90 3.41
C ALA A 87 9.83 14.52 4.10
N CYS A 88 8.66 14.03 4.51
CA CYS A 88 8.55 12.77 5.27
C CYS A 88 7.80 11.66 4.53
N GLY A 89 7.25 11.94 3.33
CA GLY A 89 6.53 10.96 2.52
C GLY A 89 5.16 10.54 3.07
N SER A 90 4.76 11.04 4.24
CA SER A 90 3.45 10.73 4.82
C SER A 90 2.33 11.46 4.07
N PHE A 91 1.23 10.75 3.80
CA PHE A 91 0.01 11.33 3.26
C PHE A 91 -0.75 12.06 4.37
N VAL A 92 -0.94 13.36 4.19
CA VAL A 92 -1.57 14.25 5.16
C VAL A 92 -2.68 15.07 4.47
N PRO A 93 -3.71 15.51 5.21
CA PRO A 93 -4.70 16.44 4.68
C PRO A 93 -4.02 17.71 4.12
N ASP A 94 -4.50 18.24 2.98
CA ASP A 94 -3.99 19.49 2.40
C ASP A 94 -4.18 20.65 3.39
N LYS A 95 -3.06 21.03 4.00
CA LYS A 95 -2.92 22.09 4.99
C LYS A 95 -1.62 22.81 4.69
N GLN A 96 -1.39 23.98 5.27
CA GLN A 96 -0.13 24.70 5.06
C GLN A 96 1.09 23.92 5.59
N TYR A 97 0.91 23.08 6.62
CA TYR A 97 1.99 22.35 7.29
C TYR A 97 1.65 20.87 7.50
N CYS A 98 2.66 20.01 7.39
CA CYS A 98 2.58 18.59 7.66
C CYS A 98 2.44 18.32 9.17
N MET A 99 1.50 17.48 9.55
CA MET A 99 1.20 17.15 10.96
C MET A 99 2.26 16.25 11.62
N HIS A 100 3.16 15.63 10.83
CA HIS A 100 4.19 14.71 11.33
C HIS A 100 5.57 15.34 11.41
N CYS A 101 5.97 16.09 10.38
CA CYS A 101 7.31 16.69 10.30
C CYS A 101 7.31 18.22 10.42
N ASN A 102 6.14 18.84 10.57
CA ASN A 102 5.95 20.28 10.67
C ASN A 102 6.57 21.11 9.52
N ARG A 103 6.83 20.50 8.37
CA ARG A 103 7.28 21.21 7.16
C ARG A 103 6.10 21.72 6.34
N LYS A 104 6.34 22.80 5.59
CA LYS A 104 5.37 23.39 4.68
C LYS A 104 5.04 22.42 3.52
N LEU A 105 3.75 22.28 3.21
CA LEU A 105 3.28 21.42 2.12
C LEU A 105 3.22 22.16 0.76
N ARG A 106 3.18 23.50 0.78
CA ARG A 106 3.14 24.39 -0.40
C ARG A 106 4.13 25.54 -0.30
#